data_AF-A0A662K2V7-F1
#
_entry.id   AF-A0A662K2V7-F1
#
_cell.length_a   1.000
_cell.length_b   1.000
_cell.length_c   1.000
_cell.angle_alpha   90.00
_cell.angle_beta   90.00
_cell.angle_gamma   90.00
#
_symmetry.space_group_name_H-M   'P 1'
#
loop_
_entity.id
_entity.type
_entity.pdbx_description
1 polymer ?
#
loop_
_entity_poly.entity_id
_entity_poly.type
_entity_poly.pdbx_seq_one_letter_code
_entity_poly.pdbx_strand_id
1 'polypeptide(L)'
;MKITDERVATVLIWLVNIIFLAGVNIPIVNTKLSQFPFPDTIGSIPFKWFFLVFYSIALFFFISRIKIKSKNVIISLLVFFSLLLSILLNYKLVLAFLALGGYFHYKKKPQWDKILVVFVLFFFIYIPTAASFNQSYYIASHPQPILTPSWWAALNWIKNNTEPCAVIATYWDPGHFITAIARRPVVYDGGTQNSLAQFNKSSVDLGSKAFQDPTMFTIEGNKIIRSRMKDMATMLFTDDEELAYDILKLYRGNCKEMYVLASWDLIGKSQWWSYFATWEPNKATGKKYYYIPLRLSMKKEGENGSVNYVFSLGQNQAIVINEKNLSGQVILTPILKQGPTFAKISKLLYFENGKAVLQKYKNAEVEGMVWLDPSKQSLFFIPKELENSMFTRLFFFHGQGLEHFKFVDNWGGEVKLFRVKFD
;
A
#
# COMPACT_ATOMS: atom_id res chain seq x y z
N MET A 1 49.48 18.42 27.70
CA MET A 1 48.38 18.30 28.70
C MET A 1 48.33 16.84 29.13
N LYS A 2 48.75 16.50 30.36
CA LYS A 2 48.66 15.12 30.85
C LYS A 2 47.20 14.82 31.18
N ILE A 3 46.56 13.97 30.37
CA ILE A 3 45.20 13.48 30.62
C ILE A 3 45.32 12.38 31.66
N THR A 4 44.90 12.65 32.89
CA THR A 4 45.00 11.73 34.03
C THR A 4 43.77 10.85 34.22
N ASP A 5 42.78 10.94 33.32
CA ASP A 5 41.57 10.11 33.37
C ASP A 5 41.57 9.12 32.18
N GLU A 6 41.84 7.85 32.49
CA GLU A 6 41.85 6.75 31.51
C GLU A 6 40.54 6.64 30.72
N ARG A 7 39.41 7.10 31.26
CA ARG A 7 38.11 7.06 30.57
C ARG A 7 38.01 8.12 29.48
N VAL A 8 38.58 9.30 29.71
CA VAL A 8 38.61 10.39 28.73
C VAL A 8 39.59 10.06 27.61
N ALA A 9 40.72 9.44 27.94
CA ALA A 9 41.66 8.92 26.93
C ALA A 9 41.01 7.83 26.07
N THR A 10 40.25 6.92 26.67
CA THR A 10 39.55 5.84 25.94
C THR A 10 38.47 6.41 25.00
N VAL A 11 37.70 7.40 25.44
CA VAL A 11 36.67 8.06 24.60
C VAL A 11 37.27 8.86 23.45
N LEU A 12 38.40 9.54 23.67
CA LEU A 12 39.11 10.28 22.62
C LEU A 12 39.76 9.34 21.60
N ILE A 13 40.36 8.22 22.05
CA ILE A 13 40.90 7.19 21.17
C ILE A 13 39.78 6.51 20.37
N TRP A 14 38.60 6.33 20.98
CA TRP A 14 37.41 5.81 20.27
C TRP A 14 36.86 6.79 19.22
N LEU A 15 36.77 8.09 19.54
CA LEU A 15 36.31 9.13 18.60
C LEU A 15 37.26 9.31 17.41
N VAL A 16 38.57 9.23 17.63
CA VAL A 16 39.57 9.29 16.56
C VAL A 16 39.47 8.07 15.63
N ASN A 17 39.22 6.88 16.19
CA ASN A 17 39.00 5.66 15.38
C ASN A 17 37.70 5.71 14.57
N ILE A 18 36.63 6.33 15.11
CA ILE A 18 35.35 6.52 14.39
C ILE A 18 35.52 7.48 13.19
N ILE A 19 36.28 8.57 13.35
CA ILE A 19 36.55 9.52 12.27
C ILE A 19 37.40 8.85 11.17
N PHE A 20 38.34 8.00 11.55
CA PHE A 20 39.18 7.26 10.61
C PHE A 20 38.44 6.14 9.86
N LEU A 21 37.49 5.46 10.53
CA LEU A 21 36.62 4.43 9.92
C LEU A 21 35.50 5.01 9.04
N ALA A 22 35.14 6.28 9.23
CA ALA A 22 34.08 6.94 8.46
C ALA A 22 34.53 7.44 7.07
N GLY A 23 35.81 7.32 6.70
CA GLY A 23 36.29 7.58 5.32
C GLY A 23 35.96 8.96 4.74
N VAL A 24 35.80 9.98 5.59
CA VAL A 24 35.34 11.30 5.16
C VAL A 24 36.51 12.14 4.64
N ASN A 25 36.69 12.16 3.31
CA ASN A 25 37.35 13.29 2.65
C ASN A 25 36.37 14.46 2.58
N ILE A 26 36.73 15.61 3.15
CA ILE A 26 35.89 16.80 3.19
C ILE A 26 36.30 17.74 2.04
N PRO A 27 35.42 18.04 1.07
CA PRO A 27 35.45 19.31 0.37
C PRO A 27 34.47 20.28 1.04
N ILE A 28 34.97 21.48 1.32
CA ILE A 28 34.23 22.59 1.92
C ILE A 28 33.42 23.30 0.83
N VAL A 29 32.25 23.83 1.22
CA VAL A 29 31.50 25.00 0.68
C VAL A 29 30.09 24.69 0.10
N ASN A 30 29.10 25.29 0.78
CA ASN A 30 27.73 25.65 0.36
C ASN A 30 26.73 24.55 -0.09
N THR A 31 26.15 23.84 0.88
CA THR A 31 24.83 23.19 0.69
C THR A 31 23.96 23.30 1.95
N LYS A 32 22.67 23.66 1.78
CA LYS A 32 21.66 23.69 2.85
C LYS A 32 21.48 22.28 3.44
N LEU A 33 21.52 22.18 4.78
CA LEU A 33 21.40 20.92 5.55
C LEU A 33 20.12 20.10 5.29
N SER A 34 19.11 20.68 4.64
CA SER A 34 17.83 20.02 4.34
C SER A 34 17.89 19.01 3.19
N GLN A 35 19.06 18.82 2.57
CA GLN A 35 19.25 17.92 1.42
C GLN A 35 20.13 16.71 1.74
N PHE A 36 20.48 16.44 3.00
CA PHE A 36 21.21 15.22 3.34
C PHE A 36 20.25 14.02 3.40
N PRO A 37 20.28 13.07 2.44
CA PRO A 37 19.57 11.82 2.60
C PRO A 37 20.36 10.99 3.62
N PHE A 38 19.77 10.70 4.78
CA PHE A 38 20.33 9.66 5.63
C PHE A 38 20.21 8.33 4.88
N PRO A 39 21.27 7.52 4.78
CA PRO A 39 21.19 6.25 4.09
C PRO A 39 20.29 5.29 4.86
N ASP A 40 19.44 4.54 4.14
CA ASP A 40 18.54 3.54 4.73
C ASP A 40 19.30 2.42 5.48
N THR A 41 20.58 2.24 5.15
CA THR A 41 21.50 1.23 5.68
C THR A 41 22.90 1.81 5.91
N ILE A 42 23.57 1.41 6.99
CA ILE A 42 25.03 1.57 7.15
C ILE A 42 25.62 0.16 6.99
N GLY A 43 26.33 -0.08 5.88
CA GLY A 43 26.74 -1.43 5.50
C GLY A 43 25.53 -2.32 5.21
N SER A 44 25.50 -3.53 5.78
CA SER A 44 24.36 -4.47 5.69
C SER A 44 23.29 -4.26 6.76
N ILE A 45 23.48 -3.32 7.68
CA ILE A 45 22.60 -3.11 8.82
C ILE A 45 21.65 -1.94 8.53
N PRO A 46 20.32 -2.15 8.55
CA PRO A 46 19.37 -1.04 8.41
C PRO A 46 19.60 -0.02 9.53
N PHE A 47 19.63 1.26 9.15
CA PHE A 47 19.99 2.37 10.05
C PHE A 47 19.17 2.40 11.35
N LYS A 48 17.92 1.90 11.28
CA LYS A 48 17.00 1.74 12.41
C LYS A 48 17.49 0.78 13.50
N TRP A 49 18.27 -0.25 13.17
CA TRP A 49 18.82 -1.19 14.13
C TRP A 49 20.00 -0.61 14.89
N PHE A 50 20.80 0.24 14.23
CA PHE A 50 21.84 1.02 14.89
C PHE A 50 21.23 1.90 15.99
N PHE A 51 20.10 2.55 15.67
CA PHE A 51 19.36 3.38 16.62
C PHE A 51 18.86 2.59 17.84
N LEU A 52 18.36 1.37 17.64
CA LEU A 52 17.91 0.49 18.73
C LEU A 52 19.05 0.08 19.67
N VAL A 53 20.23 -0.22 19.13
CA VAL A 53 21.40 -0.62 19.93
C VAL A 53 21.87 0.55 20.81
N PHE A 54 22.01 1.76 20.23
CA PHE A 54 22.43 2.94 20.98
C PHE A 54 21.38 3.42 22.00
N TYR A 55 20.09 3.35 21.64
CA TYR A 55 18.99 3.64 22.57
C TYR A 55 18.99 2.67 23.76
N SER A 56 19.22 1.37 23.51
CA SER A 56 19.28 0.34 24.55
C SER A 56 20.45 0.55 25.51
N ILE A 57 21.61 0.97 24.99
CA ILE A 57 22.79 1.29 25.81
C ILE A 57 22.54 2.54 26.66
N ALA A 58 21.95 3.60 26.08
CA ALA A 58 21.60 4.81 26.82
C ALA A 58 20.56 4.54 27.93
N LEU A 59 19.57 3.69 27.64
CA LEU A 59 18.56 3.25 28.61
C LEU A 59 19.21 2.45 29.75
N PHE A 60 20.14 1.53 29.43
CA PHE A 60 20.88 0.74 30.41
C PHE A 60 21.67 1.64 31.38
N PHE A 61 22.40 2.63 30.88
CA PHE A 61 23.13 3.57 31.74
C PHE A 61 22.21 4.45 32.58
N PHE A 62 21.06 4.88 32.05
CA PHE A 62 20.09 5.67 32.80
C PHE A 62 19.43 4.85 33.93
N ILE A 63 19.07 3.59 33.67
CA ILE A 63 18.47 2.67 34.65
C ILE A 63 19.47 2.25 35.73
N SER A 64 20.76 2.16 35.39
CA SER A 64 21.81 1.78 36.34
C SER A 64 21.99 2.79 37.50
N ARG A 65 21.53 4.04 37.34
CA ARG A 65 21.75 5.15 38.28
C ARG A 65 20.58 5.47 39.20
N ILE A 66 19.42 4.81 39.04
CA ILE A 66 18.21 5.10 39.82
C ILE A 66 17.97 3.99 40.87
N LYS A 67 18.04 4.33 42.17
CA LYS A 67 17.68 3.43 43.29
C LYS A 67 16.19 3.55 43.61
N ILE A 68 15.33 2.79 42.93
CA ILE A 68 13.90 2.66 43.25
C ILE A 68 13.48 1.17 43.14
N LYS A 69 12.59 0.71 44.04
CA LYS A 69 12.27 -0.71 44.29
C LYS A 69 11.55 -1.45 43.15
N SER A 70 10.97 -0.78 42.16
CA SER A 70 10.39 -1.43 40.97
C SER A 70 10.69 -0.62 39.71
N LYS A 71 11.73 -1.04 38.98
CA LYS A 71 12.27 -0.33 37.82
C LYS A 71 11.34 -0.33 36.60
N ASN A 72 10.43 -1.31 36.50
CA ASN A 72 9.61 -1.53 35.30
C ASN A 72 8.40 -0.57 35.18
N VAL A 73 7.81 -0.14 36.30
CA VAL A 73 6.66 0.77 36.32
C VAL A 73 7.07 2.18 35.90
N ILE A 74 8.27 2.61 36.31
CA ILE A 74 8.81 3.94 35.99
C ILE A 74 9.19 4.05 34.52
N ILE A 75 9.76 3.00 33.93
CA ILE A 75 10.09 2.95 32.51
C ILE A 75 8.80 3.07 31.68
N SER A 76 7.76 2.32 32.04
CA SER A 76 6.48 2.33 31.33
C SER A 76 5.80 3.70 31.41
N LEU A 77 5.81 4.33 32.60
CA LEU A 77 5.25 5.67 32.80
C LEU A 77 6.06 6.76 32.10
N LEU A 78 7.40 6.71 32.10
CA LEU A 78 8.24 7.70 31.42
C LEU A 78 8.10 7.63 29.90
N VAL A 79 8.06 6.41 29.34
CA VAL A 79 7.82 6.22 27.90
C VAL A 79 6.43 6.76 27.54
N PHE A 80 5.40 6.40 28.31
CA PHE A 80 4.04 6.88 28.10
C PHE A 80 3.92 8.40 28.26
N PHE A 81 4.53 9.01 29.29
CA PHE A 81 4.53 10.45 29.50
C PHE A 81 5.33 11.19 28.43
N SER A 82 6.47 10.66 27.98
CA SER A 82 7.28 11.28 26.92
C SER A 82 6.55 11.31 25.58
N LEU A 83 5.81 10.24 25.26
CA LEU A 83 4.91 10.19 24.11
C LEU A 83 3.76 11.20 24.27
N LEU A 84 3.08 11.21 25.42
CA LEU A 84 1.98 12.16 25.69
C LEU A 84 2.43 13.62 25.61
N LEU A 85 3.60 13.92 26.18
CA LEU A 85 4.18 15.27 26.23
C LEU A 85 4.66 15.73 24.84
N SER A 86 5.17 14.80 24.01
CA SER A 86 5.57 15.08 22.63
C SER A 86 4.39 15.38 21.70
N ILE A 87 3.21 14.81 22.01
CA ILE A 87 1.96 15.06 21.28
C ILE A 87 1.29 16.35 21.77
N LEU A 88 1.32 16.61 23.08
CA LEU A 88 0.57 17.71 23.72
C LEU A 88 1.33 19.04 23.80
N LEU A 89 2.66 19.01 23.94
CA LEU A 89 3.46 20.23 24.01
C LEU A 89 4.05 20.55 22.65
N ASN A 90 3.69 21.72 22.13
CA ASN A 90 4.41 22.39 21.06
C ASN A 90 5.91 22.23 21.30
N TYR A 91 6.68 21.77 20.32
CA TYR A 91 8.13 21.57 20.43
C TYR A 91 8.88 22.79 21.02
N LYS A 92 8.32 24.00 20.85
CA LYS A 92 8.79 25.25 21.48
C LYS A 92 8.75 25.23 23.02
N LEU A 93 7.79 24.54 23.63
CA LEU A 93 7.64 24.37 25.08
C LEU A 93 8.65 23.37 25.64
N VAL A 94 8.95 22.30 24.89
CA VAL A 94 10.05 21.38 25.21
C VAL A 94 11.40 22.12 25.16
N LEU A 95 11.61 22.96 24.15
CA LEU A 95 12.78 23.85 24.06
C LEU A 95 12.87 24.81 25.25
N ALA A 96 11.74 25.39 25.68
CA ALA A 96 11.70 26.27 26.85
C ALA A 96 12.08 25.53 28.15
N PHE A 97 11.56 24.32 28.38
CA PHE A 97 11.90 23.51 29.56
C PHE A 97 13.36 23.02 29.56
N LEU A 98 13.90 22.64 28.39
CA LEU A 98 15.32 22.26 28.28
C LEU A 98 16.25 23.46 28.50
N ALA A 99 15.90 24.65 27.96
CA ALA A 99 16.64 25.88 28.19
C ALA A 99 16.59 26.32 29.67
N LEU A 100 15.41 26.24 30.31
CA LEU A 100 15.24 26.49 31.74
C LEU A 100 16.04 25.48 32.58
N GLY A 101 15.96 24.19 32.26
CA GLY A 101 16.72 23.13 32.92
C GLY A 101 18.23 23.33 32.81
N GLY A 102 18.73 23.69 31.61
CA GLY A 102 20.14 24.04 31.39
C GLY A 102 20.57 25.28 32.18
N TYR A 103 19.75 26.33 32.20
CA TYR A 103 20.00 27.57 32.95
C TYR A 103 20.09 27.34 34.47
N PHE A 104 19.15 26.59 35.05
CA PHE A 104 19.18 26.27 36.48
C PHE A 104 20.31 25.30 36.86
N HIS A 105 20.74 24.42 35.94
CA HIS A 105 21.85 23.50 36.17
C HIS A 105 23.23 24.20 36.10
N TYR A 106 23.41 25.14 35.16
CA TYR A 106 24.63 25.95 35.02
C TYR A 106 24.97 26.72 36.30
N LYS A 107 23.95 27.19 37.04
CA LYS A 107 24.11 27.91 38.32
C LYS A 107 24.65 27.06 39.49
N LYS A 108 24.63 25.71 39.43
CA LYS A 108 24.97 24.84 40.58
C LYS A 108 26.30 24.04 40.44
N LYS A 109 27.21 24.51 39.59
CA LYS A 109 28.49 23.89 39.12
C LYS A 109 28.31 22.97 37.90
N PRO A 110 29.15 23.12 36.87
CA PRO A 110 29.00 22.39 35.61
C PRO A 110 29.40 20.92 35.75
N GLN A 111 28.42 20.02 35.66
CA GLN A 111 28.63 18.60 35.48
C GLN A 111 28.45 18.28 33.99
N TRP A 112 29.53 18.41 33.21
CA TRP A 112 29.53 18.30 31.75
C TRP A 112 28.89 17.01 31.22
N ASP A 113 28.99 15.89 31.96
CA ASP A 113 28.35 14.62 31.62
C ASP A 113 26.81 14.72 31.52
N LYS A 114 26.17 15.55 32.35
CA LYS A 114 24.71 15.72 32.35
C LYS A 114 24.24 16.61 31.21
N ILE A 115 25.03 17.62 30.85
CA ILE A 115 24.78 18.47 29.68
C ILE A 115 24.87 17.62 28.41
N LEU A 116 25.88 16.75 28.32
CA LEU A 116 26.05 15.83 27.20
C LEU A 116 24.85 14.87 27.07
N VAL A 117 24.36 14.31 28.18
CA VAL A 117 23.16 13.45 28.17
C VAL A 117 21.92 14.21 27.67
N VAL A 118 21.72 15.47 28.09
CA VAL A 118 20.60 16.29 27.60
C VAL A 118 20.74 16.60 26.11
N PHE A 119 21.94 16.90 25.63
CA PHE A 119 22.21 17.12 24.20
C PHE A 119 21.99 15.85 23.37
N VAL A 120 22.43 14.69 23.87
CA VAL A 120 22.18 13.39 23.25
C VAL A 120 20.69 13.11 23.20
N LEU A 121 19.97 13.22 24.33
CA LEU A 121 18.52 13.04 24.35
C LEU A 121 17.80 14.02 23.41
N PHE A 122 18.26 15.29 23.34
CA PHE A 122 17.75 16.25 22.38
C PHE A 122 17.96 15.78 20.94
N PHE A 123 19.18 15.38 20.55
CA PHE A 123 19.46 14.95 19.19
C PHE A 123 18.67 13.68 18.80
N PHE A 124 18.58 12.71 19.71
CA PHE A 124 17.92 11.43 19.48
C PHE A 124 16.39 11.50 19.57
N ILE A 125 15.81 12.46 20.28
CA ILE A 125 14.34 12.63 20.34
C ILE A 125 13.88 13.67 19.31
N TYR A 126 14.57 14.81 19.20
CA TYR A 126 14.17 15.92 18.34
C TYR A 126 14.25 15.58 16.86
N ILE A 127 15.35 14.98 16.38
CA ILE A 127 15.54 14.75 14.94
C ILE A 127 14.49 13.77 14.38
N PRO A 128 14.24 12.60 14.99
CA PRO A 128 13.21 11.69 14.49
C PRO A 128 11.81 12.30 14.58
N THR A 129 11.52 13.03 15.68
CA THR A 129 10.21 13.64 15.88
C THR A 129 9.97 14.77 14.88
N ALA A 130 10.93 15.67 14.68
CA ALA A 130 10.82 16.77 13.73
C ALA A 130 10.78 16.28 12.27
N ALA A 131 11.58 15.26 11.93
CA ALA A 131 11.55 14.64 10.60
C ALA A 131 10.19 13.97 10.31
N SER A 132 9.61 13.29 11.31
CA SER A 132 8.31 12.62 11.18
C SER A 132 7.12 13.59 11.30
N PHE A 133 7.31 14.72 11.99
CA PHE A 133 6.25 15.70 12.24
C PHE A 133 5.83 16.41 10.95
N ASN A 134 6.77 16.83 10.10
CA ASN A 134 6.43 17.52 8.86
C ASN A 134 5.61 16.63 7.91
N GLN A 135 5.98 15.35 7.77
CA GLN A 135 5.25 14.41 6.92
C GLN A 135 3.88 14.07 7.52
N SER A 136 3.81 13.83 8.83
CA SER A 136 2.55 13.58 9.53
C SER A 136 1.61 14.79 9.47
N TYR A 137 2.15 16.01 9.66
CA TYR A 137 1.41 17.27 9.56
C TYR A 137 0.90 17.50 8.14
N TYR A 138 1.73 17.24 7.11
CA TYR A 138 1.31 17.35 5.71
C TYR A 138 0.12 16.43 5.40
N ILE A 139 0.17 15.17 5.83
CA ILE A 139 -0.93 14.21 5.66
C ILE A 139 -2.18 14.65 6.45
N ALA A 140 -2.01 15.06 7.71
CA ALA A 140 -3.11 15.46 8.57
C ALA A 140 -3.77 16.79 8.16
N SER A 141 -3.04 17.69 7.51
CA SER A 141 -3.56 18.98 7.01
C SER A 141 -4.27 18.86 5.66
N HIS A 142 -4.12 17.73 4.96
CA HIS A 142 -4.78 17.47 3.68
C HIS A 142 -5.55 16.13 3.71
N PRO A 143 -6.46 15.92 4.70
CA PRO A 143 -7.20 14.68 4.76
C PRO A 143 -8.07 14.55 3.52
N GLN A 144 -7.78 13.55 2.68
CA GLN A 144 -8.66 13.22 1.58
C GLN A 144 -9.79 12.35 2.13
N PRO A 145 -11.05 12.78 2.02
CA PRO A 145 -12.16 11.95 2.47
C PRO A 145 -12.20 10.66 1.63
N ILE A 146 -12.40 9.52 2.30
CA ILE A 146 -12.54 8.22 1.63
C ILE A 146 -13.74 8.26 0.66
N LEU A 147 -14.79 9.00 1.04
CA LEU A 147 -15.98 9.22 0.21
C LEU A 147 -15.75 10.41 -0.73
N THR A 148 -15.27 10.12 -1.94
CA THR A 148 -15.07 11.12 -3.00
C THR A 148 -16.41 11.57 -3.61
N PRO A 149 -16.44 12.67 -4.39
CA PRO A 149 -17.62 13.05 -5.17
C PRO A 149 -18.09 11.94 -6.13
N SER A 150 -17.18 11.15 -6.69
CA SER A 150 -17.50 10.00 -7.55
C SER A 150 -18.28 8.93 -6.78
N TRP A 151 -17.80 8.56 -5.59
CA TRP A 151 -18.52 7.63 -4.71
C TRP A 151 -19.89 8.18 -4.28
N TRP A 152 -19.96 9.46 -3.91
CA TRP A 152 -21.22 10.09 -3.53
C TRP A 152 -22.25 10.04 -4.65
N ALA A 153 -21.85 10.36 -5.88
CA ALA A 153 -22.69 10.29 -7.07
C ALA A 153 -23.14 8.85 -7.36
N ALA A 154 -22.21 7.89 -7.34
CA ALA A 154 -22.49 6.48 -7.58
C ALA A 154 -23.51 5.91 -6.59
N LEU A 155 -23.31 6.13 -5.29
CA LEU A 155 -24.19 5.57 -4.25
C LEU A 155 -25.59 6.19 -4.27
N ASN A 156 -25.71 7.50 -4.55
CA ASN A 156 -27.02 8.13 -4.74
C ASN A 156 -27.71 7.67 -6.03
N TRP A 157 -26.95 7.44 -7.10
CA TRP A 157 -27.50 6.84 -8.31
C TRP A 157 -28.07 5.45 -8.03
N ILE A 158 -27.31 4.58 -7.34
CA ILE A 158 -27.77 3.24 -6.96
C ILE A 158 -29.06 3.33 -6.13
N LYS A 159 -29.11 4.22 -5.13
CA LYS A 159 -30.30 4.43 -4.29
C LYS A 159 -31.56 4.74 -5.10
N ASN A 160 -31.43 5.54 -6.14
CA ASN A 160 -32.55 6.09 -6.89
C ASN A 160 -32.95 5.24 -8.10
N ASN A 161 -32.08 4.35 -8.57
CA ASN A 161 -32.26 3.63 -9.85
C ASN A 161 -32.30 2.10 -9.73
N THR A 162 -32.17 1.53 -8.53
CA THR A 162 -32.21 0.07 -8.32
C THR A 162 -33.33 -0.32 -7.35
N GLU A 163 -33.77 -1.57 -7.32
CA GLU A 163 -34.76 -2.04 -6.34
C GLU A 163 -34.19 -2.04 -4.90
N PRO A 164 -34.97 -1.74 -3.84
CA PRO A 164 -34.48 -1.76 -2.46
C PRO A 164 -33.85 -3.10 -2.01
N CYS A 165 -34.28 -4.22 -2.60
CA CYS A 165 -33.71 -5.53 -2.34
C CYS A 165 -32.42 -5.83 -3.11
N ALA A 166 -32.05 -5.00 -4.09
CA ALA A 166 -30.96 -5.29 -5.00
C ALA A 166 -29.63 -5.35 -4.24
N VAL A 167 -28.91 -6.47 -4.38
CA VAL A 167 -27.66 -6.69 -3.67
C VAL A 167 -26.51 -6.07 -4.44
N ILE A 168 -25.64 -5.32 -3.75
CA ILE A 168 -24.40 -4.80 -4.32
C ILE A 168 -23.24 -5.68 -3.82
N ALA A 169 -22.62 -6.42 -4.74
CA ALA A 169 -21.41 -7.18 -4.49
C ALA A 169 -20.17 -6.35 -4.81
N THR A 170 -19.25 -6.36 -3.87
CA THR A 170 -17.90 -5.82 -3.98
C THR A 170 -17.10 -6.36 -2.79
N TYR A 171 -15.85 -5.94 -2.62
CA TYR A 171 -15.08 -6.27 -1.42
C TYR A 171 -15.67 -5.57 -0.18
N TRP A 172 -15.23 -5.91 1.04
CA TRP A 172 -15.91 -5.47 2.27
C TRP A 172 -15.86 -3.96 2.54
N ASP A 173 -14.78 -3.29 2.13
CA ASP A 173 -14.45 -1.92 2.55
C ASP A 173 -15.60 -0.90 2.35
N PRO A 174 -16.25 -0.78 1.17
CA PRO A 174 -17.34 0.18 0.97
C PRO A 174 -18.69 -0.27 1.55
N GLY A 175 -18.80 -1.45 2.17
CA GLY A 175 -20.08 -2.05 2.57
C GLY A 175 -20.96 -1.15 3.45
N HIS A 176 -20.35 -0.44 4.42
CA HIS A 176 -21.08 0.51 5.27
C HIS A 176 -21.53 1.77 4.51
N PHE A 177 -20.77 2.26 3.53
CA PHE A 177 -21.20 3.38 2.71
C PHE A 177 -22.37 2.98 1.80
N ILE A 178 -22.31 1.79 1.20
CA ILE A 178 -23.38 1.26 0.35
C ILE A 178 -24.67 1.11 1.16
N THR A 179 -24.62 0.46 2.32
CA THR A 179 -25.80 0.26 3.16
C THR A 179 -26.36 1.59 3.69
N ALA A 180 -25.53 2.53 4.13
CA ALA A 180 -25.99 3.80 4.68
C ALA A 180 -26.53 4.77 3.62
N ILE A 181 -25.83 4.91 2.49
CA ILE A 181 -26.14 5.93 1.46
C ILE A 181 -27.03 5.34 0.38
N ALA A 182 -26.60 4.23 -0.25
CA ALA A 182 -27.35 3.59 -1.32
C ALA A 182 -28.60 2.85 -0.81
N ARG A 183 -28.66 2.53 0.50
CA ARG A 183 -29.75 1.77 1.12
C ARG A 183 -29.99 0.44 0.40
N ARG A 184 -28.89 -0.27 0.09
CA ARG A 184 -28.92 -1.60 -0.55
C ARG A 184 -28.19 -2.62 0.31
N PRO A 185 -28.68 -3.87 0.35
CA PRO A 185 -27.93 -4.96 0.97
C PRO A 185 -26.60 -5.18 0.24
N VAL A 186 -25.61 -5.63 0.99
CA VAL A 186 -24.29 -6.04 0.48
C VAL A 186 -24.04 -7.49 0.85
N VAL A 187 -23.16 -8.16 0.11
CA VAL A 187 -22.75 -9.53 0.44
C VAL A 187 -22.13 -9.59 1.84
N TYR A 188 -21.25 -8.63 2.14
CA TYR A 188 -20.58 -8.45 3.42
C TYR A 188 -19.98 -7.05 3.53
N ASP A 189 -19.60 -6.67 4.75
CA ASP A 189 -19.04 -5.36 5.10
C ASP A 189 -17.97 -5.48 6.20
N GLY A 190 -17.48 -4.34 6.69
CA GLY A 190 -16.47 -4.27 7.73
C GLY A 190 -16.82 -4.97 9.04
N GLY A 191 -18.12 -5.06 9.37
CA GLY A 191 -18.60 -5.76 10.56
C GLY A 191 -18.80 -7.27 10.38
N THR A 192 -18.78 -7.75 9.13
CA THR A 192 -19.10 -9.15 8.77
C THR A 192 -17.99 -9.86 8.00
N GLN A 193 -16.75 -9.34 8.05
CA GLN A 193 -15.58 -9.91 7.36
C GLN A 193 -15.30 -11.37 7.71
N ASN A 194 -15.53 -11.75 8.97
CA ASN A 194 -15.35 -13.12 9.48
C ASN A 194 -16.65 -13.94 9.47
N SER A 195 -17.74 -13.40 8.93
CA SER A 195 -19.03 -14.09 8.92
C SER A 195 -19.10 -15.11 7.80
N LEU A 196 -19.52 -16.33 8.16
CA LEU A 196 -19.80 -17.39 7.20
C LEU A 196 -21.21 -17.24 6.63
N ALA A 197 -21.36 -17.51 5.33
CA ALA A 197 -22.64 -17.66 4.68
C ALA A 197 -23.13 -19.10 4.85
N GLN A 198 -24.42 -19.28 5.13
CA GLN A 198 -25.07 -20.58 5.22
C GLN A 198 -26.18 -20.67 4.17
N PHE A 199 -26.19 -21.75 3.41
CA PHE A 199 -27.19 -22.04 2.40
C PHE A 199 -27.81 -23.42 2.65
N ASN A 200 -29.09 -23.58 2.33
CA ASN A 200 -29.68 -24.93 2.35
C ASN A 200 -29.20 -25.69 1.13
N LYS A 201 -28.81 -26.96 1.30
CA LYS A 201 -28.32 -27.81 0.22
C LYS A 201 -29.33 -27.94 -0.92
N SER A 202 -30.62 -27.94 -0.61
CA SER A 202 -31.72 -27.99 -1.59
C SER A 202 -31.96 -26.67 -2.35
N SER A 203 -31.37 -25.56 -1.89
CA SER A 203 -31.57 -24.22 -2.48
C SER A 203 -30.43 -23.78 -3.42
N VAL A 204 -29.39 -24.61 -3.56
CA VAL A 204 -28.24 -24.31 -4.41
C VAL A 204 -28.03 -25.41 -5.44
N ASP A 205 -27.39 -25.06 -6.55
CA ASP A 205 -26.95 -26.01 -7.56
C ASP A 205 -25.53 -26.51 -7.24
N LEU A 206 -25.42 -27.72 -6.70
CA LEU A 206 -24.13 -28.36 -6.40
C LEU A 206 -23.33 -28.76 -7.65
N GLY A 207 -23.93 -28.75 -8.84
CA GLY A 207 -23.24 -28.97 -10.11
C GLY A 207 -22.57 -27.72 -10.68
N SER A 208 -22.92 -26.54 -10.14
CA SER A 208 -22.37 -25.26 -10.58
C SER A 208 -20.87 -25.12 -10.27
N LYS A 209 -20.19 -24.21 -10.97
CA LYS A 209 -18.74 -23.99 -10.79
C LYS A 209 -18.40 -23.53 -9.38
N ALA A 210 -19.31 -22.85 -8.69
CA ALA A 210 -19.13 -22.42 -7.30
C ALA A 210 -18.81 -23.57 -6.32
N PHE A 211 -19.19 -24.82 -6.64
CA PHE A 211 -18.96 -26.00 -5.79
C PHE A 211 -17.95 -27.00 -6.37
N GLN A 212 -17.23 -26.67 -7.44
CA GLN A 212 -16.20 -27.55 -8.00
C GLN A 212 -14.94 -27.62 -7.14
N ASP A 213 -14.58 -26.53 -6.45
CA ASP A 213 -13.47 -26.52 -5.49
C ASP A 213 -13.98 -26.89 -4.08
N PRO A 214 -13.63 -28.07 -3.54
CA PRO A 214 -14.06 -28.51 -2.22
C PRO A 214 -13.45 -27.66 -1.08
N THR A 215 -12.44 -26.84 -1.34
CA THR A 215 -11.86 -25.93 -0.33
C THR A 215 -12.67 -24.64 -0.14
N MET A 216 -13.72 -24.44 -0.93
CA MET A 216 -14.57 -23.25 -0.87
C MET A 216 -15.75 -23.39 0.09
N PHE A 217 -16.08 -24.61 0.51
CA PHE A 217 -17.27 -24.86 1.32
C PHE A 217 -17.11 -26.08 2.24
N THR A 218 -17.93 -26.13 3.28
CA THR A 218 -18.17 -27.35 4.07
C THR A 218 -19.64 -27.71 4.01
N ILE A 219 -19.94 -29.01 4.13
CA ILE A 219 -21.32 -29.50 4.22
C ILE A 219 -21.55 -29.99 5.65
N GLU A 220 -22.55 -29.40 6.31
CA GLU A 220 -22.97 -29.76 7.66
C GLU A 220 -24.46 -30.16 7.62
N GLY A 221 -24.71 -31.47 7.48
CA GLY A 221 -26.06 -32.00 7.30
C GLY A 221 -26.72 -31.46 6.03
N ASN A 222 -27.80 -30.69 6.18
CA ASN A 222 -28.50 -30.06 5.06
C ASN A 222 -28.03 -28.62 4.77
N LYS A 223 -26.95 -28.16 5.42
CA LYS A 223 -26.41 -26.82 5.23
C LYS A 223 -25.09 -26.87 4.49
N ILE A 224 -24.85 -25.85 3.68
CA ILE A 224 -23.56 -25.57 3.07
C ILE A 224 -23.04 -24.27 3.65
N ILE A 225 -21.81 -24.29 4.13
CA ILE A 225 -21.17 -23.16 4.78
C ILE A 225 -20.02 -22.67 3.91
N ARG A 226 -19.98 -21.36 3.66
CA ARG A 226 -18.96 -20.71 2.82
C ARG A 226 -18.43 -19.45 3.48
N SER A 227 -17.20 -19.05 3.13
CA SER A 227 -16.64 -17.78 3.55
C SER A 227 -16.99 -16.68 2.54
N ARG A 228 -17.73 -15.65 2.98
CA ARG A 228 -18.07 -14.50 2.13
C ARG A 228 -16.83 -13.76 1.63
N MET A 229 -15.80 -13.68 2.48
CA MET A 229 -14.50 -13.11 2.11
C MET A 229 -13.86 -13.91 0.99
N LYS A 230 -13.80 -15.24 1.09
CA LYS A 230 -13.21 -16.10 0.05
C LYS A 230 -14.04 -16.04 -1.23
N ASP A 231 -15.36 -16.05 -1.13
CA ASP A 231 -16.24 -15.97 -2.29
C ASP A 231 -16.09 -14.65 -3.06
N MET A 232 -16.14 -13.49 -2.39
CA MET A 232 -15.94 -12.20 -3.07
C MET A 232 -14.50 -12.01 -3.57
N ALA A 233 -13.52 -12.53 -2.84
CA ALA A 233 -12.14 -12.57 -3.28
C ALA A 233 -11.95 -13.39 -4.56
N THR A 234 -12.53 -14.60 -4.61
CA THR A 234 -12.50 -15.48 -5.79
C THR A 234 -13.26 -14.84 -6.95
N MET A 235 -14.41 -14.23 -6.70
CA MET A 235 -15.17 -13.49 -7.72
C MET A 235 -14.33 -12.38 -8.38
N LEU A 236 -13.49 -11.67 -7.61
CA LEU A 236 -12.60 -10.64 -8.15
C LEU A 236 -11.36 -11.22 -8.87
N PHE A 237 -10.82 -12.34 -8.37
CA PHE A 237 -9.54 -12.91 -8.82
C PHE A 237 -9.64 -13.85 -10.01
N THR A 238 -10.71 -14.66 -10.11
CA THR A 238 -10.86 -15.68 -11.15
C THR A 238 -10.86 -15.09 -12.55
N ASP A 239 -10.38 -15.83 -13.55
CA ASP A 239 -10.53 -15.54 -14.98
C ASP A 239 -11.77 -16.23 -15.60
N ASP A 240 -12.44 -17.10 -14.83
CA ASP A 240 -13.63 -17.84 -15.22
C ASP A 240 -14.90 -17.06 -14.87
N GLU A 241 -15.55 -16.50 -15.90
CA GLU A 241 -16.75 -15.69 -15.75
C GLU A 241 -17.92 -16.48 -15.13
N GLU A 242 -18.08 -17.75 -15.51
CA GLU A 242 -19.14 -18.63 -14.97
C GLU A 242 -18.95 -18.90 -13.48
N LEU A 243 -17.69 -19.08 -13.04
CA LEU A 243 -17.40 -19.23 -11.61
C LEU A 243 -17.79 -17.97 -10.83
N ALA A 244 -17.44 -16.78 -11.35
CA ALA A 244 -17.84 -15.52 -10.74
C ALA A 244 -19.36 -15.35 -10.70
N TYR A 245 -20.06 -15.69 -11.79
CA TYR A 245 -21.52 -15.69 -11.88
C TYR A 245 -22.15 -16.62 -10.84
N ASP A 246 -21.73 -17.88 -10.78
CA ASP A 246 -22.28 -18.89 -9.88
C ASP A 246 -22.07 -18.50 -8.40
N ILE A 247 -20.92 -17.91 -8.05
CA ILE A 247 -20.68 -17.38 -6.71
C ILE A 247 -21.68 -16.25 -6.39
N LEU A 248 -21.88 -15.29 -7.30
CA LEU A 248 -22.79 -14.17 -7.08
C LEU A 248 -24.24 -14.64 -6.95
N LYS A 249 -24.64 -15.66 -7.72
CA LYS A 249 -25.98 -16.26 -7.69
C LYS A 249 -26.39 -16.73 -6.30
N LEU A 250 -25.43 -17.23 -5.50
CA LEU A 250 -25.67 -17.62 -4.09
C LEU A 250 -26.16 -16.46 -3.22
N TYR A 251 -25.71 -15.23 -3.50
CA TYR A 251 -25.96 -14.06 -2.67
C TYR A 251 -27.08 -13.15 -3.15
N ARG A 252 -27.61 -13.36 -4.36
CA ARG A 252 -28.71 -12.58 -4.93
C ARG A 252 -29.97 -12.61 -4.04
N GLY A 253 -30.20 -13.73 -3.36
CA GLY A 253 -31.45 -13.99 -2.64
C GLY A 253 -32.65 -13.97 -3.61
N ASN A 254 -33.79 -13.45 -3.13
CA ASN A 254 -35.03 -13.40 -3.89
C ASN A 254 -35.16 -12.17 -4.81
N CYS A 255 -34.16 -11.27 -4.80
CA CYS A 255 -34.22 -10.08 -5.64
C CYS A 255 -33.94 -10.43 -7.10
N LYS A 256 -34.59 -9.74 -8.04
CA LYS A 256 -34.35 -9.95 -9.47
C LYS A 256 -33.04 -9.33 -9.93
N GLU A 257 -32.53 -8.35 -9.18
CA GLU A 257 -31.36 -7.57 -9.55
C GLU A 257 -30.21 -7.75 -8.56
N MET A 258 -29.00 -7.88 -9.10
CA MET A 258 -27.75 -7.79 -8.36
C MET A 258 -26.76 -6.98 -9.19
N TYR A 259 -25.90 -6.24 -8.50
CA TYR A 259 -24.88 -5.43 -9.15
C TYR A 259 -23.51 -5.74 -8.57
N VAL A 260 -22.48 -5.65 -9.40
CA VAL A 260 -21.08 -5.66 -8.98
C VAL A 260 -20.51 -4.25 -9.09
N LEU A 261 -19.86 -3.80 -8.02
CA LEU A 261 -19.19 -2.51 -7.95
C LEU A 261 -17.67 -2.73 -7.95
N ALA A 262 -17.02 -2.28 -9.02
CA ALA A 262 -15.56 -2.31 -9.16
C ALA A 262 -15.00 -0.90 -8.95
N SER A 263 -14.20 -0.72 -7.91
CA SER A 263 -13.65 0.57 -7.52
C SER A 263 -12.12 0.61 -7.58
N TRP A 264 -11.58 1.82 -7.77
CA TRP A 264 -10.14 2.08 -7.91
C TRP A 264 -9.33 1.61 -6.69
N ASP A 265 -9.87 1.72 -5.48
CA ASP A 265 -9.17 1.31 -4.26
C ASP A 265 -8.85 -0.20 -4.23
N LEU A 266 -9.62 -1.02 -4.96
CA LEU A 266 -9.37 -2.46 -5.08
C LEU A 266 -8.05 -2.77 -5.80
N ILE A 267 -7.52 -1.85 -6.61
CA ILE A 267 -6.20 -1.96 -7.23
C ILE A 267 -5.12 -2.07 -6.15
N GLY A 268 -5.12 -1.15 -5.18
CA GLY A 268 -4.17 -1.13 -4.06
C GLY A 268 -4.42 -2.19 -2.99
N LYS A 269 -5.53 -2.93 -3.11
CA LYS A 269 -5.94 -4.01 -2.21
C LYS A 269 -5.81 -5.38 -2.87
N SER A 270 -5.25 -5.48 -4.07
CA SER A 270 -5.19 -6.74 -4.81
C SER A 270 -4.45 -7.86 -4.12
N GLN A 271 -3.46 -7.50 -3.30
CA GLN A 271 -2.77 -8.47 -2.48
C GLN A 271 -3.68 -9.19 -1.48
N TRP A 272 -4.78 -8.57 -1.04
CA TRP A 272 -5.67 -9.17 -0.06
C TRP A 272 -6.73 -10.03 -0.71
N TRP A 273 -7.43 -9.53 -1.73
CA TRP A 273 -8.41 -10.37 -2.41
C TRP A 273 -7.77 -11.51 -3.20
N SER A 274 -6.57 -11.36 -3.76
CA SER A 274 -5.86 -12.52 -4.33
C SER A 274 -5.41 -13.53 -3.28
N TYR A 275 -4.99 -13.04 -2.10
CA TYR A 275 -4.59 -13.89 -0.98
C TYR A 275 -5.73 -14.75 -0.47
N PHE A 276 -6.90 -14.15 -0.24
CA PHE A 276 -8.05 -14.90 0.23
C PHE A 276 -8.61 -15.84 -0.84
N ALA A 277 -8.61 -15.44 -2.12
CA ALA A 277 -9.03 -16.30 -3.22
C ALA A 277 -8.16 -17.56 -3.32
N THR A 278 -6.86 -17.42 -3.07
CA THR A 278 -5.87 -18.51 -3.16
C THR A 278 -5.54 -19.13 -1.79
N TRP A 279 -6.37 -18.90 -0.78
CA TRP A 279 -6.14 -19.40 0.57
C TRP A 279 -6.18 -20.94 0.62
N GLU A 280 -5.06 -21.53 1.04
CA GLU A 280 -4.90 -22.96 1.26
C GLU A 280 -4.97 -23.26 2.77
N PRO A 281 -6.08 -23.84 3.29
CA PRO A 281 -6.25 -24.07 4.73
C PRO A 281 -5.11 -24.89 5.36
N ASN A 282 -4.62 -25.90 4.64
CA ASN A 282 -3.55 -26.80 5.11
C ASN A 282 -2.21 -26.08 5.30
N LYS A 283 -1.95 -25.00 4.57
CA LYS A 283 -0.71 -24.22 4.65
C LYS A 283 -0.90 -22.92 5.44
N ALA A 284 -2.13 -22.60 5.83
CA ALA A 284 -2.50 -21.34 6.47
C ALA A 284 -1.93 -20.11 5.74
N THR A 285 -1.93 -20.12 4.41
CA THR A 285 -1.40 -19.04 3.59
C THR A 285 -2.10 -18.96 2.23
N GLY A 286 -1.99 -17.79 1.61
CA GLY A 286 -2.43 -17.52 0.24
C GLY A 286 -1.35 -16.76 -0.53
N LYS A 287 -1.53 -16.62 -1.84
CA LYS A 287 -0.61 -15.89 -2.73
C LYS A 287 -1.06 -14.45 -2.89
N LYS A 288 -0.11 -13.52 -2.80
CA LYS A 288 -0.35 -12.07 -2.94
C LYS A 288 0.10 -11.62 -4.32
N TYR A 289 -0.82 -11.02 -5.07
CA TYR A 289 -0.52 -10.39 -6.36
C TYR A 289 -0.88 -8.90 -6.32
N TYR A 290 -0.07 -8.09 -7.02
CA TYR A 290 -0.14 -6.63 -6.96
C TYR A 290 -0.35 -6.08 -8.36
N TYR A 291 -1.31 -5.16 -8.52
CA TYR A 291 -1.19 -4.15 -9.58
C TYR A 291 -0.10 -3.18 -9.14
N ILE A 292 0.87 -2.92 -10.02
CA ILE A 292 2.00 -2.05 -9.69
C ILE A 292 1.78 -0.69 -10.36
N PRO A 293 1.24 0.32 -9.64
CA PRO A 293 1.11 1.67 -10.16
C PRO A 293 2.49 2.31 -10.31
N LEU A 294 2.78 2.83 -11.49
CA LEU A 294 3.99 3.61 -11.74
C LEU A 294 3.63 4.97 -12.31
N ARG A 295 4.42 5.98 -11.95
CA ARG A 295 4.35 7.33 -12.51
C ARG A 295 5.53 7.58 -13.43
N LEU A 296 5.30 8.40 -14.44
CA LEU A 296 6.34 8.83 -15.35
C LEU A 296 7.46 9.49 -14.53
N SER A 297 8.65 8.93 -14.65
CA SER A 297 9.84 9.42 -13.97
C SER A 297 10.63 10.36 -14.87
N MET A 298 10.76 9.99 -16.15
CA MET A 298 11.41 10.81 -17.16
C MET A 298 10.92 10.48 -18.56
N LYS A 299 10.96 11.48 -19.44
CA LYS A 299 10.80 11.33 -20.89
C LYS A 299 12.16 11.59 -21.54
N LYS A 300 12.64 10.67 -22.37
CA LYS A 300 13.94 10.80 -23.06
C LYS A 300 13.78 10.57 -24.56
N GLU A 301 14.24 11.51 -25.35
CA GLU A 301 14.34 11.35 -26.81
C GLU A 301 15.56 10.48 -27.13
N GLY A 302 15.35 9.50 -28.01
CA GLY A 302 16.40 8.63 -28.54
C GLY A 302 16.91 9.16 -29.87
N GLU A 303 18.16 8.81 -30.19
CA GLU A 303 18.87 9.28 -31.39
C GLU A 303 18.15 8.90 -32.70
N ASN A 304 17.35 7.82 -32.69
CA ASN A 304 16.60 7.33 -33.85
C ASN A 304 15.20 7.96 -33.99
N GLY A 305 14.94 9.10 -33.33
CA GLY A 305 13.63 9.74 -33.30
C GLY A 305 12.58 9.03 -32.44
N SER A 306 12.98 8.01 -31.66
CA SER A 306 12.09 7.33 -30.72
C SER A 306 11.95 8.09 -29.41
N VAL A 307 10.80 8.06 -28.77
CA VAL A 307 10.59 8.64 -27.44
C VAL A 307 10.50 7.52 -26.40
N ASN A 308 11.30 7.61 -25.33
CA ASN A 308 11.26 6.68 -24.22
C ASN A 308 10.57 7.31 -23.02
N TYR A 309 9.44 6.75 -22.60
CA TYR A 309 8.78 7.08 -21.36
C TYR A 309 9.24 6.09 -20.28
N VAL A 310 9.92 6.57 -19.25
CA VAL A 310 10.55 5.74 -18.22
C VAL A 310 9.77 5.82 -16.92
N PHE A 311 9.42 4.67 -16.37
CA PHE A 311 8.63 4.48 -15.16
C PHE A 311 9.44 3.67 -14.15
N SER A 312 10.02 4.31 -13.14
CA SER A 312 10.94 3.68 -12.19
C SER A 312 10.23 2.71 -11.24
N LEU A 313 10.73 1.48 -11.15
CA LEU A 313 10.32 0.43 -10.20
C LEU A 313 11.21 0.38 -8.95
N GLY A 314 12.44 0.88 -9.05
CA GLY A 314 13.45 0.88 -7.99
C GLY A 314 14.76 1.47 -8.50
N GLN A 315 15.84 1.35 -7.72
CA GLN A 315 17.12 2.00 -8.04
C GLN A 315 17.69 1.61 -9.43
N ASN A 316 17.52 0.35 -9.85
CA ASN A 316 18.05 -0.17 -11.12
C ASN A 316 17.00 -0.86 -12.00
N GLN A 317 15.71 -0.64 -11.72
CA GLN A 317 14.61 -1.27 -12.44
C GLN A 317 13.62 -0.22 -12.93
N ALA A 318 13.18 -0.35 -14.17
CA ALA A 318 12.17 0.53 -14.74
C ALA A 318 11.36 -0.19 -15.82
N ILE A 319 10.12 0.22 -16.01
CA ILE A 319 9.37 -0.07 -17.23
C ILE A 319 9.56 1.10 -18.18
N VAL A 320 9.94 0.80 -19.41
CA VAL A 320 10.13 1.78 -20.48
C VAL A 320 9.11 1.52 -21.55
N ILE A 321 8.32 2.55 -21.90
CA ILE A 321 7.50 2.53 -23.11
C ILE A 321 8.31 3.23 -24.20
N ASN A 322 8.81 2.44 -25.16
CA ASN A 322 9.47 2.96 -26.34
C ASN A 322 8.40 3.28 -27.40
N GLU A 323 8.30 4.54 -27.78
CA GLU A 323 7.43 5.04 -28.84
C GLU A 323 8.26 5.32 -30.08
N LYS A 324 7.91 4.68 -31.20
CA LYS A 324 8.51 4.91 -32.52
C LYS A 324 7.44 5.28 -33.52
N ASN A 325 7.69 6.32 -34.30
CA ASN A 325 6.86 6.66 -35.45
C ASN A 325 7.49 6.04 -36.71
N LEU A 326 6.82 5.04 -37.29
CA LEU A 326 7.22 4.42 -38.55
C LEU A 326 6.14 4.70 -39.59
N SER A 327 6.47 5.49 -40.61
CA SER A 327 5.58 5.77 -41.75
C SER A 327 4.18 6.28 -41.37
N GLY A 328 4.10 7.08 -40.30
CA GLY A 328 2.83 7.64 -39.81
C GLY A 328 2.09 6.76 -38.79
N GLN A 329 2.60 5.56 -38.48
CA GLN A 329 2.07 4.69 -37.45
C GLN A 329 2.90 4.78 -36.17
N VAL A 330 2.24 5.07 -35.05
CA VAL A 330 2.85 5.06 -33.71
C VAL A 330 2.92 3.62 -33.22
N ILE A 331 4.12 3.12 -32.97
CA ILE A 331 4.36 1.80 -32.38
C ILE A 331 4.88 2.02 -30.96
N LEU A 332 4.11 1.54 -29.99
CA LEU A 332 4.54 1.46 -28.61
C LEU A 332 5.13 0.08 -28.34
N THR A 333 6.16 -0.01 -27.50
CA THR A 333 6.73 -1.28 -27.04
C THR A 333 7.07 -1.19 -25.56
N PRO A 334 6.47 -2.02 -24.70
CA PRO A 334 6.79 -2.06 -23.28
C PRO A 334 8.02 -2.94 -23.02
N ILE A 335 8.99 -2.40 -22.28
CA ILE A 335 10.26 -3.04 -21.98
C ILE A 335 10.52 -2.93 -20.48
N LEU A 336 10.76 -4.06 -19.83
CA LEU A 336 11.33 -4.10 -18.49
C LEU A 336 12.84 -3.96 -18.59
N LYS A 337 13.38 -2.90 -17.98
CA LYS A 337 14.82 -2.68 -17.81
C LYS A 337 15.23 -3.13 -16.42
N GLN A 338 16.21 -4.03 -16.31
CA GLN A 338 16.83 -4.44 -15.04
C GLN A 338 18.36 -4.35 -15.16
N GLY A 339 18.96 -3.32 -14.58
CA GLY A 339 20.39 -3.04 -14.78
C GLY A 339 20.73 -2.85 -16.27
N PRO A 340 21.62 -3.66 -16.86
CA PRO A 340 21.96 -3.63 -18.29
C PRO A 340 20.99 -4.45 -19.17
N THR A 341 20.10 -5.25 -18.57
CA THR A 341 19.21 -6.15 -19.31
C THR A 341 17.91 -5.44 -19.70
N PHE A 342 17.40 -5.80 -20.87
CA PHE A 342 16.13 -5.33 -21.42
C PHE A 342 15.31 -6.53 -21.83
N ALA A 343 14.07 -6.58 -21.38
CA ALA A 343 13.15 -7.69 -21.62
C ALA A 343 11.80 -7.13 -22.05
N LYS A 344 11.23 -7.62 -23.13
CA LYS A 344 9.93 -7.19 -23.63
C LYS A 344 8.81 -7.74 -22.75
N ILE A 345 7.81 -6.92 -22.48
CA ILE A 345 6.61 -7.34 -21.76
C ILE A 345 5.56 -7.82 -22.76
N SER A 346 4.88 -8.92 -22.44
CA SER A 346 4.03 -9.66 -23.38
C SER A 346 2.84 -8.88 -23.93
N LYS A 347 2.28 -7.94 -23.16
CA LYS A 347 1.07 -7.21 -23.53
C LYS A 347 1.15 -5.73 -23.15
N LEU A 348 0.57 -4.89 -24.01
CA LEU A 348 0.33 -3.48 -23.76
C LEU A 348 -1.13 -3.16 -24.08
N LEU A 349 -1.86 -2.65 -23.10
CA LEU A 349 -3.11 -1.95 -23.33
C LEU A 349 -2.83 -0.45 -23.29
N TYR A 350 -3.27 0.25 -24.33
CA TYR A 350 -3.19 1.70 -24.42
C TYR A 350 -4.42 2.23 -25.16
N PHE A 351 -4.54 3.55 -25.31
CA PHE A 351 -5.71 4.18 -25.92
C PHE A 351 -5.32 5.00 -27.15
N GLU A 352 -5.99 4.76 -28.27
CA GLU A 352 -5.90 5.55 -29.50
C GLU A 352 -7.28 6.11 -29.84
N ASN A 353 -7.39 7.43 -30.04
CA ASN A 353 -8.65 8.09 -30.38
C ASN A 353 -9.81 7.72 -29.42
N GLY A 354 -9.49 7.56 -28.13
CA GLY A 354 -10.45 7.19 -27.08
C GLY A 354 -10.85 5.71 -27.05
N LYS A 355 -10.30 4.86 -27.94
CA LYS A 355 -10.55 3.41 -27.96
C LYS A 355 -9.37 2.65 -27.36
N ALA A 356 -9.66 1.64 -26.54
CA ALA A 356 -8.64 0.77 -25.98
C ALA A 356 -8.09 -0.16 -27.08
N VAL A 357 -6.77 -0.28 -27.15
CA VAL A 357 -6.03 -1.14 -28.09
C VAL A 357 -5.17 -2.08 -27.26
N LEU A 358 -5.43 -3.39 -27.38
CA LEU A 358 -4.62 -4.43 -26.75
C LEU A 358 -3.60 -4.97 -27.75
N GLN A 359 -2.34 -4.63 -27.56
CA GLN A 359 -1.22 -5.13 -28.35
C GLN A 359 -0.55 -6.31 -27.64
N LYS A 360 -0.36 -7.41 -28.37
CA LYS A 360 0.34 -8.61 -27.91
C LYS A 360 1.68 -8.74 -28.63
N TYR A 361 2.75 -9.02 -27.90
CA TYR A 361 4.08 -9.19 -28.46
C TYR A 361 4.48 -10.66 -28.43
N LYS A 362 4.89 -11.20 -29.60
CA LYS A 362 5.45 -12.56 -29.69
C LYS A 362 6.85 -12.60 -29.08
N ASN A 363 7.22 -13.75 -28.50
CA ASN A 363 8.53 -14.01 -27.89
C ASN A 363 8.92 -12.98 -26.82
N ALA A 364 7.96 -12.50 -26.04
CA ALA A 364 8.25 -11.64 -24.90
C ALA A 364 8.85 -12.46 -23.74
N GLU A 365 9.86 -11.91 -23.08
CA GLU A 365 10.57 -12.57 -21.99
C GLU A 365 9.87 -12.36 -20.63
N VAL A 366 9.00 -11.34 -20.53
CA VAL A 366 8.23 -11.03 -19.32
C VAL A 366 6.74 -11.18 -19.60
N GLU A 367 6.13 -12.18 -18.97
CA GLU A 367 4.69 -12.38 -18.98
C GLU A 367 3.97 -11.33 -18.11
N GLY A 368 2.80 -10.90 -18.59
CA GLY A 368 2.00 -9.85 -17.96
C GLY A 368 1.69 -8.70 -18.90
N MET A 369 0.95 -7.72 -18.39
CA MET A 369 0.35 -6.64 -19.17
C MET A 369 0.70 -5.28 -18.58
N VAL A 370 1.07 -4.34 -19.45
CA VAL A 370 1.11 -2.92 -19.10
C VAL A 370 -0.22 -2.30 -19.49
N TRP A 371 -0.89 -1.65 -18.54
CA TRP A 371 -1.97 -0.70 -18.82
C TRP A 371 -1.40 0.71 -18.81
N LEU A 372 -1.40 1.40 -19.95
CA LEU A 372 -0.84 2.74 -20.11
C LEU A 372 -1.95 3.78 -20.12
N ASP A 373 -1.87 4.76 -19.22
CA ASP A 373 -2.79 5.89 -19.19
C ASP A 373 -2.72 6.71 -20.49
N PRO A 374 -3.84 7.23 -21.04
CA PRO A 374 -3.83 8.03 -22.27
C PRO A 374 -2.87 9.23 -22.25
N SER A 375 -2.65 9.86 -21.07
CA SER A 375 -1.71 10.98 -20.91
C SER A 375 -0.24 10.55 -20.89
N LYS A 376 0.02 9.24 -20.81
CA LYS A 376 1.34 8.62 -20.61
C LYS A 376 2.06 9.08 -19.33
N GLN A 377 1.35 9.69 -18.39
CA GLN A 377 1.91 10.12 -17.09
C GLN A 377 1.92 9.01 -16.04
N SER A 378 1.15 7.95 -16.25
CA SER A 378 1.10 6.80 -15.36
C SER A 378 0.84 5.52 -16.13
N LEU A 379 1.20 4.40 -15.51
CA LEU A 379 0.84 3.07 -15.99
C LEU A 379 0.62 2.12 -14.82
N PHE A 380 -0.03 1.00 -15.08
CA PHE A 380 -0.02 -0.16 -14.19
C PHE A 380 0.71 -1.30 -14.87
N PHE A 381 1.63 -1.94 -14.16
CA PHE A 381 2.05 -3.29 -14.51
C PHE A 381 1.15 -4.30 -13.82
N ILE A 382 0.58 -5.18 -14.62
CA ILE A 382 -0.40 -6.18 -14.21
C ILE A 382 0.25 -7.55 -14.44
N PRO A 383 0.56 -8.31 -13.38
CA PRO A 383 1.18 -9.63 -13.52
C PRO A 383 0.22 -10.61 -14.21
N LYS A 384 0.76 -11.68 -14.79
CA LYS A 384 0.00 -12.67 -15.57
C LYS A 384 -1.17 -13.30 -14.80
N GLU A 385 -1.09 -13.36 -13.48
CA GLU A 385 -2.14 -13.92 -12.62
C GLU A 385 -3.33 -12.98 -12.46
N LEU A 386 -3.18 -11.68 -12.79
CA LEU A 386 -4.22 -10.67 -12.62
C LEU A 386 -4.78 -10.14 -13.94
N GLU A 387 -4.04 -10.25 -15.05
CA GLU A 387 -4.41 -9.65 -16.35
C GLU A 387 -5.77 -10.10 -16.90
N ASN A 388 -6.21 -11.32 -16.58
CA ASN A 388 -7.51 -11.86 -17.02
C ASN A 388 -8.52 -11.97 -15.88
N SER A 389 -8.15 -11.54 -14.67
CA SER A 389 -9.05 -11.56 -13.52
C SER A 389 -10.34 -10.78 -13.82
N MET A 390 -11.45 -11.22 -13.22
CA MET A 390 -12.73 -10.53 -13.32
C MET A 390 -12.62 -9.06 -12.89
N PHE A 391 -11.84 -8.74 -11.85
CA PHE A 391 -11.58 -7.34 -11.49
C PHE A 391 -10.90 -6.58 -12.63
N THR A 392 -9.89 -7.14 -13.30
CA THR A 392 -9.27 -6.47 -14.46
C THR A 392 -10.27 -6.28 -15.60
N ARG A 393 -11.06 -7.31 -15.91
CA ARG A 393 -12.07 -7.26 -16.98
C ARG A 393 -13.16 -6.22 -16.69
N LEU A 394 -13.67 -6.16 -15.47
CA LEU A 394 -14.67 -5.19 -15.05
C LEU A 394 -14.06 -3.77 -14.99
N PHE A 395 -12.96 -3.60 -14.26
CA PHE A 395 -12.41 -2.28 -13.98
C PHE A 395 -11.68 -1.66 -15.17
N PHE A 396 -10.70 -2.35 -15.77
CA PHE A 396 -9.88 -1.76 -16.85
C PHE A 396 -10.52 -1.88 -18.24
N PHE A 397 -11.36 -2.90 -18.47
CA PHE A 397 -11.99 -3.14 -19.78
C PHE A 397 -13.50 -2.88 -19.81
N HIS A 398 -14.08 -2.32 -18.76
CA HIS A 398 -15.53 -2.02 -18.68
C HIS A 398 -16.41 -3.25 -18.96
N GLY A 399 -15.93 -4.44 -18.59
CA GLY A 399 -16.62 -5.71 -18.80
C GLY A 399 -16.77 -6.12 -20.26
N GLN A 400 -15.97 -5.57 -21.18
CA GLN A 400 -16.00 -6.01 -22.58
C GLN A 400 -15.71 -7.51 -22.70
N GLY A 401 -16.55 -8.19 -23.49
CA GLY A 401 -16.48 -9.64 -23.67
C GLY A 401 -16.97 -10.47 -22.48
N LEU A 402 -17.63 -9.86 -21.49
CA LEU A 402 -18.43 -10.56 -20.48
C LEU A 402 -19.88 -10.70 -20.97
N GLU A 403 -20.47 -11.87 -20.78
CA GLU A 403 -21.85 -12.18 -21.17
C GLU A 403 -22.84 -11.84 -20.04
N HIS A 404 -22.46 -12.19 -18.79
CA HIS A 404 -23.27 -12.07 -17.58
C HIS A 404 -23.21 -10.69 -16.94
N PHE A 405 -22.20 -9.88 -17.26
CA PHE A 405 -21.95 -8.59 -16.61
C PHE A 405 -22.22 -7.43 -17.58
N LYS A 406 -23.34 -6.73 -17.39
CA LYS A 406 -23.68 -5.55 -18.18
C LYS A 406 -23.16 -4.28 -17.52
N PHE A 407 -22.27 -3.56 -18.19
CA PHE A 407 -21.84 -2.23 -17.74
C PHE A 407 -23.05 -1.29 -17.59
N VAL A 408 -23.12 -0.56 -16.48
CA VAL A 408 -24.19 0.38 -16.15
C VAL A 408 -23.68 1.81 -16.27
N ASP A 409 -22.68 2.17 -15.46
CA ASP A 409 -22.14 3.53 -15.42
C ASP A 409 -20.73 3.57 -14.82
N ASN A 410 -20.04 4.71 -15.00
CA ASN A 410 -18.70 5.01 -14.52
C ASN A 410 -18.63 6.43 -13.95
N TRP A 411 -18.30 6.55 -12.67
CA TRP A 411 -18.12 7.84 -12.01
C TRP A 411 -16.64 8.14 -11.82
N GLY A 412 -16.15 9.11 -12.60
CA GLY A 412 -14.78 9.65 -12.47
C GLY A 412 -13.66 8.66 -12.79
N GLY A 413 -13.94 7.51 -13.41
CA GLY A 413 -12.98 6.42 -13.56
C GLY A 413 -12.69 5.67 -12.25
N GLU A 414 -13.29 6.10 -11.14
CA GLU A 414 -13.02 5.61 -9.80
C GLU A 414 -13.98 4.50 -9.39
N VAL A 415 -15.26 4.63 -9.74
CA VAL A 415 -16.32 3.67 -9.39
C VAL A 415 -17.04 3.24 -10.65
N LYS A 416 -17.12 1.93 -10.89
CA LYS A 416 -17.80 1.34 -12.04
C LYS A 416 -18.82 0.32 -11.57
N LEU A 417 -20.03 0.40 -12.12
CA LEU A 417 -21.14 -0.46 -11.74
C LEU A 417 -21.54 -1.38 -12.90
N PHE A 418 -21.80 -2.63 -12.56
CA PHE A 418 -22.20 -3.67 -13.49
C PHE A 418 -23.45 -4.35 -12.98
N ARG A 419 -24.45 -4.53 -13.82
CA ARG A 419 -25.63 -5.35 -13.52
C ARG A 419 -25.31 -6.79 -13.89
N VAL A 420 -25.57 -7.72 -12.97
CA VAL A 420 -25.47 -9.16 -13.23
C VAL A 420 -26.76 -9.62 -13.90
N LYS A 421 -26.66 -10.29 -15.04
CA LYS A 421 -27.77 -10.94 -15.72
C LYS A 421 -27.85 -12.38 -15.23
N PHE A 422 -28.90 -12.70 -14.50
CA PHE A 422 -29.20 -14.09 -14.14
C PHE A 422 -30.21 -14.66 -15.12
N ASP A 423 -30.04 -15.93 -15.44
CA ASP A 423 -30.99 -16.71 -16.22
C ASP A 423 -32.27 -17.03 -15.46
#